data_AF-A0A7R7TR24-F1
#
_entry.id   AF-A0A7R7TR24-F1
#
_cell.length_a   1.000
_cell.length_b   1.000
_cell.length_c   1.000
_cell.angle_alpha   90.00
_cell.angle_beta   90.00
_cell.angle_gamma   90.00
#
_symmetry.space_group_name_H-M   'P 1'
#
loop_
_entity.id
_entity.type
_entity.pdbx_description
1 polymer ?
#
loop_
_entity_poly.entity_id
_entity_poly.type
_entity_poly.pdbx_seq_one_letter_code
_entity_poly.pdbx_strand_id
1 'polypeptide(L)'
;MNMIKIIINIINFLKKFFILDFEIIRNFSLGLEPYLISYQLVFLYSSILKKTKNISKQNIKKRIYRLTLLFIISNSIFKYLFLKKLNYNITYLKWVYINIYLILSTFILIWLGNIINNYYFINGHLLLNSIQYIFKFIYNLNIILLNNKSFKYFSIIKLAFFLQFVSFLINIFILTFFKKIFLFSLNSSQKQNKNLYFLLNINNKNLYLINFIINFIEIKFIFNFKKNYILIIFFSFYIFIFLMNFFYITLNYNFKNIIINFQKNNINLLNIKSILNYKILYCTYHLYYLNLIISFLLTFLIFLPFFIEKVLNIYFFSKLNLIYLLQIANLFLEIFKKIKINSATQKKKYKIL
;
A
#
# COMPACT_ATOMS: atom_id res chain seq x y z
N MET A 1 -13.35 -51.07 14.81
CA MET A 1 -11.88 -50.82 14.79
C MET A 1 -11.37 -50.31 13.43
N ASN A 2 -11.81 -50.85 12.28
CA ASN A 2 -11.34 -50.41 10.96
C ASN A 2 -11.78 -49.00 10.55
N MET A 3 -13.00 -48.55 10.88
CA MET A 3 -13.48 -47.19 10.58
C MET A 3 -12.67 -46.08 11.27
N ILE A 4 -12.27 -46.30 12.53
CA ILE A 4 -11.45 -45.34 13.29
C ILE A 4 -10.04 -45.26 12.68
N LYS A 5 -9.47 -46.39 12.24
CA LYS A 5 -8.19 -46.41 11.49
C LYS A 5 -8.29 -45.67 10.16
N ILE A 6 -9.40 -45.80 9.44
CA ILE A 6 -9.65 -45.08 8.17
C ILE A 6 -9.77 -43.58 8.44
N ILE A 7 -10.54 -43.17 9.45
CA ILE A 7 -10.68 -41.76 9.83
C ILE A 7 -9.35 -41.17 10.29
N ILE A 8 -8.57 -41.90 11.11
CA ILE A 8 -7.23 -41.48 11.54
C ILE A 8 -6.28 -41.39 10.34
N ASN A 9 -6.35 -42.31 9.37
CA ASN A 9 -5.56 -42.25 8.15
C ASN A 9 -5.97 -41.10 7.24
N ILE A 10 -7.27 -40.79 7.14
CA ILE A 10 -7.77 -39.61 6.42
C ILE A 10 -7.31 -38.34 7.12
N ILE A 11 -7.41 -38.26 8.44
CA ILE A 11 -6.94 -37.12 9.23
C ILE A 11 -5.43 -36.96 9.13
N ASN A 12 -4.66 -38.05 9.12
CA ASN A 12 -3.20 -38.02 8.95
C ASN A 12 -2.78 -37.70 7.50
N PHE A 13 -3.54 -38.18 6.52
CA PHE A 13 -3.38 -37.80 5.11
C PHE A 13 -3.66 -36.31 4.93
N LEU A 14 -4.81 -35.84 5.43
CA LEU A 14 -5.16 -34.42 5.45
C LEU A 14 -4.12 -33.61 6.22
N LYS A 15 -3.62 -34.07 7.38
CA LYS A 15 -2.54 -33.39 8.11
C LYS A 15 -1.25 -33.33 7.29
N LYS A 16 -0.81 -34.41 6.63
CA LYS A 16 0.42 -34.41 5.83
C LYS A 16 0.28 -33.56 4.56
N PHE A 17 -0.86 -33.64 3.88
CA PHE A 17 -1.17 -32.82 2.72
C PHE A 17 -1.27 -31.36 3.17
N PHE A 18 -2.17 -31.03 4.09
CA PHE A 18 -2.42 -29.66 4.53
C PHE A 18 -1.30 -29.05 5.37
N ILE A 19 -0.48 -29.74 6.15
CA ILE A 19 0.55 -29.05 6.98
C ILE A 19 1.75 -28.61 6.12
N LEU A 20 2.28 -29.51 5.29
CA LEU A 20 3.32 -29.16 4.31
C LEU A 20 2.76 -28.24 3.21
N ASP A 21 1.52 -28.46 2.78
CA ASP A 21 0.89 -27.62 1.78
C ASP A 21 0.36 -26.31 2.35
N PHE A 22 0.08 -26.15 3.65
CA PHE A 22 -0.29 -24.85 4.22
C PHE A 22 0.90 -23.91 4.18
N GLU A 23 2.11 -24.36 4.53
CA GLU A 23 3.29 -23.49 4.45
C GLU A 23 3.61 -23.11 3.00
N ILE A 24 3.47 -24.07 2.07
CA ILE A 24 3.65 -23.83 0.63
C ILE A 24 2.54 -22.90 0.10
N ILE A 25 1.27 -23.22 0.29
CA ILE A 25 0.09 -22.42 -0.13
C ILE A 25 0.12 -21.03 0.54
N ARG A 26 0.56 -20.91 1.80
CA ARG A 26 0.77 -19.63 2.47
C ARG A 26 1.89 -18.82 1.82
N ASN A 27 3.02 -19.45 1.49
CA ASN A 27 4.08 -18.82 0.71
C ASN A 27 3.60 -18.43 -0.69
N PHE A 28 2.63 -19.16 -1.25
CA PHE A 28 1.97 -18.85 -2.52
C PHE A 28 0.90 -17.77 -2.39
N SER A 29 0.27 -17.58 -1.23
CA SER A 29 -0.82 -16.63 -1.04
C SER A 29 -0.38 -15.20 -1.36
N LEU A 30 -1.06 -14.59 -2.34
CA LEU A 30 -0.84 -13.21 -2.78
C LEU A 30 -1.88 -12.25 -2.17
N GLY A 31 -2.96 -12.81 -1.62
CA GLY A 31 -4.10 -12.04 -1.10
C GLY A 31 -4.64 -11.04 -2.12
N LEU A 32 -4.86 -9.79 -1.73
CA LEU A 32 -5.41 -8.77 -2.64
C LEU A 32 -4.35 -7.99 -3.42
N GLU A 33 -3.05 -8.25 -3.22
CA GLU A 33 -1.97 -7.53 -3.90
C GLU A 33 -2.09 -7.49 -5.43
N PRO A 34 -2.30 -8.61 -6.16
CA PRO A 34 -2.43 -8.58 -7.62
C PRO A 34 -3.61 -7.72 -8.10
N TYR A 35 -4.71 -7.70 -7.33
CA TYR A 35 -5.86 -6.83 -7.57
C TYR A 35 -5.55 -5.36 -7.36
N LEU A 36 -4.84 -5.01 -6.29
CA LEU A 36 -4.51 -3.62 -5.99
C LEU A 36 -3.51 -3.04 -6.99
N ILE A 37 -2.53 -3.84 -7.41
CA ILE A 37 -1.54 -3.44 -8.44
C ILE A 37 -2.22 -3.23 -9.79
N SER A 38 -3.05 -4.19 -10.22
CA SER A 38 -3.79 -4.05 -11.48
C SER A 38 -4.76 -2.87 -11.45
N TYR A 39 -5.44 -2.62 -10.31
CA TYR A 39 -6.27 -1.45 -10.12
C TYR A 39 -5.47 -0.14 -10.31
N GLN A 40 -4.29 -0.03 -9.68
CA GLN A 40 -3.43 1.14 -9.82
C GLN A 40 -2.93 1.33 -11.26
N LEU A 41 -2.46 0.26 -11.91
CA LEU A 41 -1.96 0.31 -13.28
C LEU A 41 -3.05 0.72 -14.27
N VAL A 42 -4.24 0.12 -14.17
CA VAL A 42 -5.37 0.50 -15.03
C VAL A 42 -5.81 1.92 -14.74
N PHE A 43 -5.79 2.36 -13.47
CA PHE A 43 -6.13 3.74 -13.14
C PHE A 43 -5.15 4.73 -13.77
N LEU A 44 -3.83 4.53 -13.60
CA LEU A 44 -2.77 5.32 -14.23
C LEU A 44 -2.92 5.35 -15.76
N TYR A 45 -3.13 4.18 -16.36
CA TYR A 45 -3.32 4.06 -17.80
C TYR A 45 -4.63 4.71 -18.29
N SER A 46 -5.70 4.64 -17.50
CA SER A 46 -6.98 5.25 -17.82
C SER A 46 -6.93 6.78 -17.74
N SER A 47 -6.15 7.37 -16.83
CA SER A 47 -5.94 8.82 -16.80
C SER A 47 -5.19 9.33 -18.03
N ILE A 48 -4.25 8.53 -18.55
CA ILE A 48 -3.55 8.82 -19.82
C ILE A 48 -4.52 8.69 -20.99
N LEU A 49 -5.29 7.59 -21.04
CA LEU A 49 -6.22 7.31 -22.13
C LEU A 49 -7.52 8.11 -22.11
N LYS A 50 -7.97 8.67 -20.99
CA LYS A 50 -9.14 9.57 -20.97
C LYS A 50 -8.92 10.83 -21.81
N LYS A 51 -7.66 11.19 -22.06
CA LYS A 51 -7.31 12.24 -23.02
C LYS A 51 -7.52 11.80 -24.48
N THR A 52 -7.67 10.50 -24.75
CA THR A 52 -7.72 9.94 -26.10
C THR A 52 -8.98 9.13 -26.43
N LYS A 53 -9.68 8.51 -25.45
CA LYS A 53 -10.91 7.71 -25.66
C LYS A 53 -11.87 7.71 -24.46
N ASN A 54 -13.17 7.70 -24.73
CA ASN A 54 -14.24 7.48 -23.74
C ASN A 54 -14.28 6.02 -23.28
N ILE A 55 -13.51 5.68 -22.25
CA ILE A 55 -13.51 4.33 -21.67
C ILE A 55 -14.67 4.17 -20.69
N SER A 56 -15.58 3.23 -20.98
CA SER A 56 -16.68 2.89 -20.08
C SER A 56 -16.19 2.24 -18.77
N LYS A 57 -16.92 2.46 -17.66
CA LYS A 57 -16.60 1.88 -16.33
C LYS A 57 -16.49 0.35 -16.37
N GLN A 58 -17.28 -0.31 -17.22
CA GLN A 58 -17.29 -1.77 -17.37
C GLN A 58 -16.01 -2.28 -18.06
N ASN A 59 -15.49 -1.55 -19.04
CA ASN A 59 -14.23 -1.87 -19.70
C ASN A 59 -13.03 -1.74 -18.74
N ILE A 60 -13.06 -0.76 -17.83
CA ILE A 60 -12.06 -0.60 -16.77
C ILE A 60 -12.05 -1.84 -15.86
N LYS A 61 -13.22 -2.27 -15.36
CA LYS A 61 -13.34 -3.47 -14.52
C LYS A 61 -12.82 -4.73 -15.21
N LYS A 62 -13.21 -4.96 -16.48
CA LYS A 62 -12.72 -6.10 -17.27
C LYS A 62 -11.19 -6.09 -17.40
N ARG A 63 -10.58 -4.92 -17.65
CA ARG A 63 -9.11 -4.78 -17.74
C ARG A 63 -8.42 -5.07 -16.41
N ILE A 64 -8.98 -4.59 -15.29
CA ILE A 64 -8.46 -4.89 -13.95
C ILE A 64 -8.45 -6.40 -13.73
N TYR A 65 -9.57 -7.10 -13.96
CA TYR A 65 -9.64 -8.55 -13.76
C TYR A 65 -8.71 -9.35 -14.67
N ARG A 66 -8.56 -8.95 -15.94
CA ARG A 66 -7.60 -9.59 -16.85
C ARG A 66 -6.16 -9.42 -16.34
N LEU A 67 -5.80 -8.22 -15.90
CA LEU A 67 -4.47 -7.97 -15.33
C LEU A 67 -4.26 -8.72 -14.01
N THR A 68 -5.29 -8.84 -13.15
CA THR A 68 -5.17 -9.67 -11.94
C THR A 68 -4.80 -11.10 -12.24
N LEU A 69 -5.47 -11.71 -13.22
CA LEU A 69 -5.19 -13.08 -13.63
C LEU A 69 -3.76 -13.21 -14.14
N LEU A 70 -3.31 -12.29 -14.99
CA LEU A 70 -1.94 -12.26 -15.50
C LEU A 70 -0.91 -12.15 -14.36
N PHE A 71 -1.15 -11.29 -13.37
CA PHE A 71 -0.24 -11.17 -12.21
C PHE A 71 -0.25 -12.43 -11.34
N ILE A 72 -1.40 -13.07 -11.12
CA ILE A 72 -1.48 -14.32 -10.34
C ILE A 72 -0.68 -15.42 -11.04
N ILE A 73 -0.88 -15.59 -12.35
CA ILE A 73 -0.17 -16.59 -13.15
C ILE A 73 1.33 -16.30 -13.19
N SER A 74 1.72 -15.04 -13.43
CA SER A 74 3.14 -14.66 -13.46
C SER A 74 3.82 -14.93 -12.11
N ASN A 75 3.22 -14.49 -11.01
CA ASN A 75 3.75 -14.71 -9.67
C ASN A 75 3.83 -16.19 -9.30
N SER A 76 2.85 -16.99 -9.71
CA SER A 76 2.87 -18.42 -9.40
C SER A 76 3.93 -19.17 -10.20
N ILE A 77 4.23 -18.76 -11.44
CA ILE A 77 5.38 -19.26 -12.21
C ILE A 77 6.68 -18.93 -11.48
N PHE A 78 6.86 -17.67 -11.05
CA PHE A 78 8.07 -17.27 -10.32
C PHE A 78 8.26 -18.06 -9.03
N LYS A 79 7.21 -18.24 -8.24
CA LYS A 79 7.26 -19.02 -6.99
C LYS A 79 7.52 -20.50 -7.24
N TYR A 80 6.95 -21.08 -8.29
CA TYR A 80 7.25 -22.45 -8.71
C TYR A 80 8.71 -22.64 -9.07
N LEU A 81 9.26 -21.75 -9.91
CA LEU A 81 10.68 -21.78 -10.27
C LEU A 81 11.57 -21.60 -9.04
N PHE A 82 11.20 -20.72 -8.11
CA PHE A 82 11.94 -20.49 -6.87
C PHE A 82 11.96 -21.73 -5.97
N LEU A 83 10.82 -22.38 -5.76
CA LEU A 83 10.74 -23.60 -4.95
C LEU A 83 11.47 -24.77 -5.61
N LYS A 84 11.44 -24.88 -6.94
CA LYS A 84 12.22 -25.87 -7.68
C LYS A 84 13.72 -25.68 -7.47
N LYS A 85 14.21 -24.43 -7.39
CA LYS A 85 15.61 -24.13 -7.03
C LYS A 85 15.96 -24.50 -5.60
N LEU A 86 14.99 -24.49 -4.69
CA LEU A 86 15.17 -24.93 -3.30
C LEU A 86 15.03 -26.45 -3.13
N ASN A 87 15.09 -27.22 -4.22
CA ASN A 87 14.93 -28.68 -4.26
C ASN A 87 13.62 -29.20 -3.64
N TYR A 88 12.56 -28.38 -3.61
CA TYR A 88 11.24 -28.87 -3.27
C TYR A 88 10.67 -29.70 -4.44
N ASN A 89 10.26 -30.94 -4.15
CA ASN A 89 9.57 -31.82 -5.11
C ASN A 89 8.14 -31.32 -5.38
N ILE A 90 8.02 -30.31 -6.25
CA ILE A 90 6.73 -29.81 -6.74
C ILE A 90 6.53 -30.33 -8.14
N THR A 91 5.55 -31.23 -8.30
CA THR A 91 5.14 -31.74 -9.61
C THR A 91 4.35 -30.67 -10.38
N TYR A 92 4.35 -30.76 -11.70
CA TYR A 92 3.59 -29.85 -12.56
C TYR A 92 2.09 -29.87 -12.24
N LEU A 93 1.52 -31.06 -11.97
CA LEU A 93 0.12 -31.21 -11.54
C LEU A 93 -0.16 -30.42 -10.25
N LYS A 94 0.72 -30.49 -9.25
CA LYS A 94 0.56 -29.76 -8.00
C LYS A 94 0.63 -28.25 -8.21
N TRP A 95 1.47 -27.78 -9.13
CA TRP A 95 1.52 -26.36 -9.50
C TRP A 95 0.21 -25.86 -10.12
N VAL A 96 -0.42 -26.65 -10.99
CA VAL A 96 -1.74 -26.31 -11.58
C VAL A 96 -2.82 -26.20 -10.49
N TYR A 97 -2.87 -27.14 -9.55
CA TYR A 97 -3.80 -27.07 -8.41
C TYR A 97 -3.59 -25.81 -7.55
N ILE A 98 -2.34 -25.47 -7.26
CA ILE A 98 -2.00 -24.25 -6.51
C ILE A 98 -2.47 -23.00 -7.27
N ASN A 99 -2.31 -22.94 -8.59
CA ASN A 99 -2.79 -21.82 -9.40
C ASN A 99 -4.29 -21.63 -9.31
N ILE A 100 -5.05 -22.72 -9.48
CA ILE A 100 -6.51 -22.69 -9.39
C ILE A 100 -6.94 -22.18 -8.02
N TYR A 101 -6.31 -22.66 -6.95
CA TYR A 101 -6.57 -22.21 -5.59
C TYR A 101 -6.24 -20.72 -5.37
N LEU A 102 -5.12 -20.23 -5.92
CA LEU A 102 -4.75 -18.81 -5.84
C LEU A 102 -5.75 -17.92 -6.58
N ILE A 103 -6.20 -18.35 -7.76
CA ILE A 103 -7.22 -17.62 -8.52
C ILE A 103 -8.53 -17.59 -7.70
N LEU A 104 -9.03 -18.72 -7.24
CA LEU A 104 -10.28 -18.77 -6.47
C LEU A 104 -10.20 -17.91 -5.20
N SER A 105 -9.15 -18.06 -4.39
CA SER A 105 -8.98 -17.31 -3.14
C SER A 105 -8.90 -15.79 -3.37
N THR A 106 -8.17 -15.34 -4.39
CA THR A 106 -8.07 -13.91 -4.73
C THR A 106 -9.42 -13.35 -5.19
N PHE A 107 -10.17 -14.05 -6.04
CA PHE A 107 -11.48 -13.60 -6.49
C PHE A 107 -12.55 -13.60 -5.39
N ILE A 108 -12.49 -14.55 -4.45
CA ILE A 108 -13.35 -14.56 -3.25
C ILE A 108 -13.08 -13.31 -2.41
N LEU A 109 -11.81 -12.96 -2.17
CA LEU A 109 -11.45 -11.74 -1.44
C LEU A 109 -11.92 -10.47 -2.17
N ILE A 110 -11.80 -10.42 -3.50
CA ILE A 110 -12.30 -9.30 -4.31
C ILE A 110 -13.83 -9.18 -4.17
N TRP A 111 -14.54 -10.31 -4.22
CA TRP A 111 -15.99 -10.33 -4.07
C TRP A 111 -16.43 -9.84 -2.69
N LEU A 112 -15.81 -10.34 -1.61
CA LEU A 112 -16.02 -9.85 -0.25
C LEU A 112 -15.73 -8.35 -0.11
N GLY A 113 -14.62 -7.87 -0.67
CA GLY A 113 -14.26 -6.45 -0.65
C GLY A 113 -15.30 -5.57 -1.35
N ASN A 114 -15.91 -6.06 -2.43
CA ASN A 114 -17.01 -5.36 -3.11
C ASN A 114 -18.30 -5.35 -2.28
N ILE A 115 -18.62 -6.44 -1.58
CA ILE A 115 -19.77 -6.46 -0.66
C ILE A 115 -19.60 -5.44 0.45
N ILE A 116 -18.42 -5.40 1.08
CA ILE A 116 -18.12 -4.43 2.15
C ILE A 116 -18.25 -3.00 1.63
N ASN A 117 -17.79 -2.73 0.40
CA ASN A 117 -17.93 -1.42 -0.24
C ASN A 117 -19.39 -0.99 -0.44
N ASN A 118 -20.32 -1.93 -0.65
CA ASN A 118 -21.74 -1.61 -0.80
C ASN A 118 -22.37 -1.07 0.50
N TYR A 119 -21.80 -1.39 1.66
CA TYR A 119 -22.22 -0.81 2.94
C TYR A 119 -21.70 0.62 3.15
N TYR A 120 -20.92 1.17 2.20
CA TYR A 120 -20.32 2.52 2.21
C TYR A 120 -19.51 2.89 3.46
N PHE A 121 -19.27 1.95 4.37
CA PHE A 121 -18.65 2.20 5.65
C PHE A 121 -17.14 2.41 5.50
N ILE A 122 -16.39 1.50 4.90
CA ILE A 122 -14.93 1.57 4.69
C ILE A 122 -14.62 1.06 3.28
N ASN A 123 -13.49 1.45 2.69
CA ASN A 123 -13.00 0.75 1.50
C ASN A 123 -12.69 -0.72 1.85
N GLY A 124 -13.58 -1.64 1.46
CA GLY A 124 -13.52 -3.06 1.80
C GLY A 124 -12.23 -3.75 1.35
N HIS A 125 -11.71 -3.37 0.18
CA HIS A 125 -10.44 -3.90 -0.34
C HIS A 125 -9.25 -3.47 0.52
N LEU A 126 -9.28 -2.24 1.04
CA LEU A 126 -8.24 -1.72 1.93
C LEU A 126 -8.29 -2.40 3.30
N LEU A 127 -9.50 -2.64 3.82
CA LEU A 127 -9.73 -3.38 5.06
C LEU A 127 -9.19 -4.81 4.98
N LEU A 128 -9.62 -5.58 4.00
CA LEU A 128 -9.18 -6.98 3.85
C LEU A 128 -7.66 -7.09 3.69
N ASN A 129 -7.05 -6.18 2.93
CA ASN A 129 -5.60 -6.17 2.77
C ASN A 129 -4.85 -5.76 4.05
N SER A 130 -5.36 -4.78 4.79
CA SER A 130 -4.77 -4.38 6.06
C SER A 130 -4.81 -5.51 7.11
N ILE A 131 -5.89 -6.30 7.14
CA ILE A 131 -6.02 -7.49 8.01
C ILE A 131 -4.94 -8.51 7.65
N GLN A 132 -4.75 -8.79 6.35
CA GLN A 132 -3.70 -9.68 5.89
C GLN A 132 -2.30 -9.20 6.33
N TYR A 133 -2.03 -7.90 6.25
CA TYR A 133 -0.76 -7.33 6.70
C TYR A 133 -0.57 -7.37 8.21
N ILE A 134 -1.63 -7.21 9.00
CA ILE A 134 -1.57 -7.37 10.46
C ILE A 134 -1.15 -8.80 10.80
N PHE A 135 -1.79 -9.81 10.21
CA PHE A 135 -1.42 -11.21 10.46
C PHE A 135 0.01 -11.53 9.99
N LYS A 136 0.42 -11.01 8.82
CA LYS A 136 1.78 -11.19 8.32
C LYS A 136 2.82 -10.54 9.24
N PHE A 137 2.49 -9.38 9.78
CA PHE A 137 3.34 -8.66 10.73
C PHE A 137 3.49 -9.45 12.03
N ILE A 138 2.39 -9.89 12.65
CA ILE A 138 2.40 -10.72 13.87
C ILE A 138 3.21 -12.00 13.65
N TYR A 139 3.02 -12.66 12.51
CA TYR A 139 3.76 -13.87 12.19
C TYR A 139 5.27 -13.63 12.07
N ASN A 140 5.68 -12.57 11.35
CA ASN A 140 7.09 -12.22 11.21
C ASN A 140 7.71 -11.80 12.55
N LEU A 141 6.96 -11.11 13.42
CA LEU A 141 7.40 -10.82 14.79
C LEU A 141 7.66 -12.10 15.57
N ASN A 142 6.74 -13.07 15.52
CA ASN A 142 6.92 -14.34 16.21
C ASN A 142 8.15 -15.12 15.71
N ILE A 143 8.43 -15.12 14.40
CA ILE A 143 9.65 -15.73 13.87
C ILE A 143 10.91 -15.07 14.43
N ILE A 144 10.93 -13.74 14.50
CA ILE A 144 12.06 -12.99 15.03
C ILE A 144 12.27 -13.30 16.51
N LEU A 145 11.19 -13.38 17.29
CA LEU A 145 11.25 -13.74 18.71
C LEU A 145 11.74 -15.18 18.92
N LEU A 146 11.31 -16.13 18.09
CA LEU A 146 11.69 -17.55 18.19
C LEU A 146 13.13 -17.84 17.76
N ASN A 147 13.61 -17.16 16.72
CA ASN A 147 14.93 -17.41 16.15
C ASN A 147 16.04 -16.70 16.93
N ASN A 148 15.72 -15.58 17.58
CA ASN A 148 16.66 -14.87 18.44
C ASN A 148 16.55 -15.41 19.89
N LYS A 149 16.96 -16.67 20.09
CA LYS A 149 16.83 -17.42 21.37
C LYS A 149 17.64 -16.83 22.54
N SER A 150 18.55 -15.88 22.31
CA SER A 150 19.30 -15.24 23.38
C SER A 150 18.55 -14.02 23.93
N PHE A 151 17.66 -14.27 24.90
CA PHE A 151 17.10 -13.26 25.82
C PHE A 151 18.17 -12.41 26.55
N LYS A 152 19.46 -12.71 26.38
CA LYS A 152 20.60 -11.88 26.80
C LYS A 152 20.59 -10.45 26.23
N TYR A 153 19.82 -10.17 25.18
CA TYR A 153 19.70 -8.84 24.58
C TYR A 153 18.28 -8.26 24.65
N PHE A 154 17.62 -8.40 25.80
CA PHE A 154 16.31 -7.78 26.05
C PHE A 154 16.30 -6.26 25.75
N SER A 155 17.44 -5.58 25.93
CA SER A 155 17.65 -4.17 25.56
C SER A 155 17.63 -3.92 24.04
N ILE A 156 18.24 -4.80 23.24
CA ILE A 156 18.29 -4.69 21.77
C ILE A 156 16.91 -4.93 21.17
N ILE A 157 16.15 -5.91 21.68
CA ILE A 157 14.79 -6.17 21.23
C ILE A 157 13.89 -4.98 21.58
N LYS A 158 13.99 -4.43 22.80
CA LYS A 158 13.28 -3.20 23.18
C LYS A 158 13.62 -2.03 22.27
N LEU A 159 14.90 -1.84 21.95
CA LEU A 159 15.36 -0.78 21.04
C LEU A 159 14.78 -0.97 19.64
N ALA A 160 14.76 -2.21 19.13
CA ALA A 160 14.20 -2.53 17.83
C ALA A 160 12.68 -2.28 17.77
N PHE A 161 11.94 -2.67 18.81
CA PHE A 161 10.51 -2.36 18.95
C PHE A 161 10.27 -0.85 19.08
N PHE A 162 11.12 -0.13 19.82
CA PHE A 162 11.05 1.33 19.93
C PHE A 162 11.27 2.01 18.58
N LEU A 163 12.30 1.61 17.83
CA LEU A 163 12.57 2.10 16.48
C LEU A 163 11.40 1.83 15.54
N GLN A 164 10.73 0.69 15.70
CA GLN A 164 9.54 0.34 14.93
C GLN A 164 8.32 1.19 15.29
N PHE A 165 8.15 1.53 16.57
CA PHE A 165 7.13 2.46 17.01
C PHE A 165 7.39 3.88 16.50
N VAL A 166 8.64 4.34 16.56
CA VAL A 166 9.06 5.62 15.95
C VAL A 166 8.78 5.61 14.44
N SER A 167 9.09 4.51 13.75
CA SER A 167 8.76 4.34 12.33
C SER A 167 7.25 4.41 12.06
N PHE A 168 6.42 3.83 12.92
CA PHE A 168 4.97 3.92 12.82
C PHE A 168 4.47 5.37 12.98
N LEU A 169 5.05 6.15 13.90
CA LEU A 169 4.75 7.57 14.05
C LEU A 169 5.17 8.38 12.80
N ILE A 170 6.34 8.09 12.24
CA ILE A 170 6.80 8.70 10.99
C ILE A 170 5.83 8.35 9.84
N ASN A 171 5.32 7.11 9.77
CA ASN A 171 4.31 6.71 8.78
C ASN A 171 3.01 7.53 8.91
N ILE A 172 2.51 7.71 10.15
CA ILE A 172 1.34 8.57 10.40
C ILE A 172 1.64 10.00 9.98
N PHE A 173 2.82 10.52 10.31
CA PHE A 173 3.24 11.86 9.89
C PHE A 173 3.22 11.99 8.36
N ILE A 174 3.84 11.08 7.61
CA ILE A 174 3.84 11.08 6.14
C ILE A 174 2.42 11.06 5.57
N LEU A 175 1.53 10.21 6.11
CA LEU A 175 0.15 10.08 5.63
C LEU A 175 -0.72 11.31 5.95
N THR A 176 -0.39 12.03 7.03
CA THR A 176 -1.10 13.24 7.46
C THR A 176 -0.42 14.53 6.99
N PHE A 177 0.77 14.45 6.38
CA PHE A 177 1.50 15.61 5.91
C PHE A 177 0.78 16.24 4.72
N PHE A 178 0.26 17.45 4.93
CA PHE A 178 -0.37 18.25 3.89
C PHE A 178 0.17 19.68 3.97
N LYS A 179 0.22 20.35 2.82
CA LYS A 179 0.45 21.79 2.76
C LYS A 179 -0.88 22.51 2.61
N LYS A 180 -1.17 23.41 3.56
CA LYS A 180 -2.30 24.32 3.46
C LYS A 180 -1.91 25.49 2.56
N ILE A 181 -2.69 25.74 1.53
CA ILE A 181 -2.64 26.97 0.76
C ILE A 181 -3.87 27.80 1.12
N PHE A 182 -3.66 28.98 1.67
CA PHE A 182 -4.77 29.85 2.09
C PHE A 182 -5.47 30.49 0.89
N LEU A 183 -6.78 30.59 1.01
CA LEU A 183 -7.71 31.12 0.02
C LEU A 183 -8.49 32.27 0.65
N PHE A 184 -8.86 33.25 -0.16
CA PHE A 184 -9.82 34.30 0.20
C PHE A 184 -11.02 34.27 -0.75
N SER A 185 -12.21 34.53 -0.19
CA SER A 185 -13.41 34.77 -0.99
C SER A 185 -13.55 36.26 -1.23
N LEU A 186 -13.88 36.63 -2.47
CA LEU A 186 -14.19 38.02 -2.84
C LEU A 186 -15.62 38.42 -2.45
N ASN A 187 -16.51 37.46 -2.19
CA ASN A 187 -17.95 37.70 -1.99
C ASN A 187 -18.41 37.72 -0.52
N SER A 188 -17.54 37.42 0.45
CA SER A 188 -17.92 37.46 1.87
C SER A 188 -17.78 38.88 2.40
N SER A 189 -18.91 39.48 2.84
CA SER A 189 -18.93 40.69 3.67
C SER A 189 -17.86 40.58 4.77
N GLN A 190 -17.08 41.65 4.96
CA GLN A 190 -15.83 41.75 5.73
C GLN A 190 -15.82 41.13 7.15
N LYS A 191 -16.99 40.76 7.70
CA LYS A 191 -17.17 40.12 9.01
C LYS A 191 -17.14 38.58 8.99
N GLN A 192 -17.02 37.92 7.83
CA GLN A 192 -16.93 36.46 7.73
C GLN A 192 -15.65 35.99 6.99
N ASN A 193 -14.49 36.45 7.43
CA ASN A 193 -13.20 35.86 7.02
C ASN A 193 -13.03 34.49 7.66
N LYS A 194 -13.79 33.49 7.23
CA LYS A 194 -13.40 32.10 7.46
C LYS A 194 -12.15 31.88 6.63
N ASN A 195 -11.02 31.61 7.29
CA ASN A 195 -9.76 31.25 6.63
C ASN A 195 -9.98 29.98 5.80
N LEU A 196 -10.35 30.15 4.53
CA LEU A 196 -10.48 29.05 3.58
C LEU A 196 -9.07 28.58 3.24
N TYR A 197 -8.88 27.27 3.13
CA TYR A 197 -7.61 26.72 2.72
C TYR A 197 -7.82 25.50 1.83
N PHE A 198 -6.96 25.38 0.83
CA PHE A 198 -6.82 24.20 0.00
C PHE A 198 -5.71 23.31 0.57
N LEU A 199 -6.00 22.02 0.73
CA LEU A 199 -5.04 21.04 1.22
C LEU A 199 -4.35 20.36 0.04
N LEU A 200 -3.06 20.64 -0.15
CA LEU A 200 -2.20 19.85 -1.00
C LEU A 200 -1.68 18.64 -0.22
N ASN A 201 -2.08 17.43 -0.62
CA ASN A 201 -1.57 16.19 -0.05
C ASN A 201 -1.10 15.25 -1.17
N ILE A 202 0.04 14.62 -0.99
CA ILE A 202 0.43 13.49 -1.81
C ILE A 202 -0.30 12.27 -1.25
N ASN A 203 -1.47 12.00 -1.81
CA ASN A 203 -2.14 10.73 -1.53
C ASN A 203 -1.21 9.61 -2.03
N ASN A 204 -0.50 8.96 -1.11
CA ASN A 204 0.37 7.81 -1.36
C ASN A 204 -0.47 6.58 -1.78
N LYS A 205 -1.29 6.69 -2.81
CA LYS A 205 -2.06 5.55 -3.33
C LYS A 205 -1.18 4.58 -4.07
N ASN A 206 0.09 4.89 -4.35
CA ASN A 206 1.05 4.03 -5.05
C ASN A 206 1.74 2.99 -4.16
N LEU A 207 1.45 2.95 -2.86
CA LEU A 207 2.14 2.08 -1.90
C LEU A 207 2.12 0.60 -2.31
N TYR A 208 1.03 0.11 -2.89
CA TYR A 208 0.97 -1.29 -3.34
C TYR A 208 1.93 -1.58 -4.51
N LEU A 209 2.06 -0.66 -5.46
CA LEU A 209 3.01 -0.78 -6.58
C LEU A 209 4.45 -0.66 -6.10
N ILE A 210 4.71 0.26 -5.16
CA ILE A 210 6.02 0.41 -4.52
C ILE A 210 6.39 -0.88 -3.76
N ASN A 211 5.48 -1.41 -2.94
CA ASN A 211 5.68 -2.65 -2.18
C ASN A 211 5.95 -3.85 -3.12
N PHE A 212 5.18 -3.95 -4.20
CA PHE A 212 5.37 -5.01 -5.19
C PHE A 212 6.75 -4.97 -5.81
N ILE A 213 7.22 -3.79 -6.18
CA ILE A 213 8.51 -3.60 -6.84
C ILE A 213 9.66 -3.86 -5.88
N ILE A 214 9.54 -3.44 -4.62
CA ILE A 214 10.50 -3.76 -3.56
C ILE A 214 10.61 -5.28 -3.39
N ASN A 215 9.48 -5.98 -3.22
CA ASN A 215 9.47 -7.43 -3.08
C ASN A 215 10.07 -8.14 -4.31
N PHE A 216 9.85 -7.62 -5.53
CA PHE A 216 10.45 -8.15 -6.75
C PHE A 216 11.96 -7.92 -6.83
N ILE A 217 12.44 -6.77 -6.37
CA ILE A 217 13.85 -6.40 -6.38
C ILE A 217 14.62 -7.15 -5.29
N GLU A 218 14.04 -7.33 -4.10
CA GLU A 218 14.62 -8.12 -3.00
C GLU A 218 14.97 -9.55 -3.45
N ILE A 219 14.14 -10.17 -4.30
CA ILE A 219 14.35 -11.53 -4.83
C ILE A 219 15.58 -11.59 -5.78
N LYS A 220 15.94 -10.49 -6.44
CA LYS A 220 17.06 -10.45 -7.41
C LYS A 220 18.35 -9.83 -6.87
N PHE A 221 18.27 -8.82 -6.00
CA PHE A 221 19.43 -8.00 -5.64
C PHE A 221 20.18 -8.45 -4.39
N ILE A 222 19.49 -9.07 -3.42
CA ILE A 222 20.13 -9.52 -2.17
C ILE A 222 21.06 -10.72 -2.42
N PHE A 223 20.82 -11.51 -3.47
CA PHE A 223 21.65 -12.66 -3.79
C PHE A 223 22.98 -12.33 -4.48
N ASN A 224 23.15 -11.14 -5.09
CA ASN A 224 24.27 -10.92 -6.02
C ASN A 224 25.21 -9.74 -5.71
N PHE A 225 24.89 -8.80 -4.81
CA PHE A 225 25.77 -7.65 -4.59
C PHE A 225 26.50 -7.65 -3.24
N LYS A 226 27.83 -7.57 -3.33
CA LYS A 226 28.77 -7.29 -2.24
C LYS A 226 28.39 -5.97 -1.52
N LYS A 227 28.84 -5.81 -0.27
CA LYS A 227 28.53 -4.69 0.67
C LYS A 227 28.58 -3.26 0.09
N ASN A 228 29.27 -3.03 -1.03
CA ASN A 228 29.58 -1.69 -1.56
C ASN A 228 28.43 -0.99 -2.31
N TYR A 229 27.31 -1.65 -2.63
CA TYR A 229 26.26 -1.05 -3.48
C TYR A 229 25.05 -0.49 -2.71
N ILE A 230 25.07 -0.47 -1.37
CA ILE A 230 23.89 -0.08 -0.56
C ILE A 230 23.44 1.36 -0.88
N LEU A 231 24.37 2.30 -1.03
CA LEU A 231 24.04 3.71 -1.36
C LEU A 231 23.44 3.83 -2.76
N ILE A 232 24.00 3.12 -3.75
CA ILE A 232 23.49 3.11 -5.12
C ILE A 232 22.07 2.52 -5.16
N ILE A 233 21.85 1.43 -4.41
CA ILE A 233 20.54 0.80 -4.27
C ILE A 233 19.56 1.78 -3.58
N PHE A 234 19.96 2.46 -2.51
CA PHE A 234 19.13 3.49 -1.88
C PHE A 234 18.70 4.60 -2.86
N PHE A 235 19.65 5.21 -3.57
CA PHE A 235 19.34 6.30 -4.51
C PHE A 235 18.50 5.84 -5.71
N SER A 236 18.74 4.64 -6.23
CA SER A 236 17.91 4.08 -7.30
C SER A 236 16.46 3.85 -6.84
N PHE A 237 16.25 3.34 -5.62
CA PHE A 237 14.91 3.23 -5.04
C PHE A 237 14.27 4.59 -4.80
N TYR A 238 15.04 5.59 -4.33
CA TYR A 238 14.54 6.95 -4.15
C TYR A 238 14.06 7.57 -5.47
N ILE A 239 14.89 7.50 -6.52
CA ILE A 239 14.54 8.00 -7.86
C ILE A 239 13.29 7.27 -8.38
N PHE A 240 13.23 5.95 -8.20
CA PHE A 240 12.09 5.15 -8.62
C PHE A 240 10.78 5.56 -7.92
N ILE A 241 10.80 5.69 -6.59
CA ILE A 241 9.64 6.12 -5.79
C ILE A 241 9.23 7.55 -6.17
N PHE A 242 10.22 8.44 -6.33
CA PHE A 242 9.99 9.82 -6.74
C PHE A 242 9.28 9.90 -8.09
N LEU A 243 9.77 9.19 -9.11
CA LEU A 243 9.16 9.13 -10.43
C LEU A 243 7.73 8.57 -10.38
N MET A 244 7.52 7.46 -9.65
CA MET A 244 6.18 6.88 -9.53
C MET A 244 5.18 7.83 -8.88
N ASN A 245 5.57 8.50 -7.80
CA ASN A 245 4.75 9.49 -7.14
C ASN A 245 4.53 10.73 -8.04
N PHE A 246 5.55 11.17 -8.77
CA PHE A 246 5.46 12.26 -9.72
C PHE A 246 4.44 11.97 -10.84
N PHE A 247 4.50 10.79 -11.44
CA PHE A 247 3.51 10.36 -12.44
C PHE A 247 2.10 10.34 -11.87
N TYR A 248 1.93 9.83 -10.65
CA TYR A 248 0.61 9.81 -10.01
C TYR A 248 0.09 11.22 -9.69
N ILE A 249 0.96 12.12 -9.24
CA ILE A 249 0.59 13.52 -8.96
C ILE A 249 0.11 14.21 -10.23
N THR A 250 0.90 14.13 -11.32
CA THR A 250 0.58 14.79 -12.59
C THR A 250 -0.71 14.27 -13.22
N LEU A 251 -1.02 12.99 -13.03
CA LEU A 251 -2.25 12.38 -13.55
C LEU A 251 -3.50 12.71 -12.71
N ASN A 252 -3.37 12.85 -11.38
CA ASN A 252 -4.53 13.10 -10.51
C ASN A 252 -4.82 14.58 -10.28
N TYR A 253 -3.79 15.40 -10.15
CA TYR A 253 -3.95 16.83 -9.89
C TYR A 253 -4.08 17.61 -11.20
N ASN A 254 -5.32 17.78 -11.66
CA ASN A 254 -5.60 18.74 -12.72
C ASN A 254 -5.74 20.15 -12.13
N PHE A 255 -4.60 20.76 -11.79
CA PHE A 255 -4.56 22.09 -11.17
C PHE A 255 -5.23 23.18 -12.00
N LYS A 256 -5.17 23.06 -13.32
CA LYS A 256 -5.86 23.98 -14.23
C LYS A 256 -7.36 23.99 -13.91
N ASN A 257 -8.00 22.83 -13.86
CA ASN A 257 -9.44 22.73 -13.56
C ASN A 257 -9.76 23.18 -12.12
N ILE A 258 -8.91 22.84 -11.15
CA ILE A 258 -9.10 23.25 -9.75
C ILE A 258 -9.09 24.78 -9.62
N ILE A 259 -8.11 25.44 -10.24
CA ILE A 259 -7.95 26.89 -10.19
C ILE A 259 -9.06 27.60 -10.99
N ILE A 260 -9.47 27.07 -12.14
CA ILE A 260 -10.61 27.60 -12.90
C ILE A 260 -11.89 27.50 -12.05
N ASN A 261 -12.11 26.39 -11.34
CA ASN A 261 -13.27 26.26 -10.45
C ASN A 261 -13.21 27.22 -9.26
N PHE A 262 -12.03 27.50 -8.71
CA PHE A 262 -11.89 28.54 -7.68
C PHE A 262 -12.24 29.92 -8.23
N GLN A 263 -11.77 30.28 -9.42
CA GLN A 263 -12.12 31.55 -10.08
C GLN A 263 -13.62 31.66 -10.35
N LYS A 264 -14.26 30.60 -10.86
CA LYS A 264 -15.72 30.56 -11.07
C LYS A 264 -16.53 30.80 -9.79
N ASN A 265 -15.98 30.44 -8.64
CA ASN A 265 -16.61 30.61 -7.34
C ASN A 265 -16.17 31.89 -6.61
N ASN A 266 -15.48 32.82 -7.29
CA ASN A 266 -14.91 34.04 -6.71
C ASN A 266 -13.98 33.77 -5.51
N ILE A 267 -13.27 32.65 -5.55
CA ILE A 267 -12.25 32.27 -4.56
C ILE A 267 -10.87 32.44 -5.20
N ASN A 268 -9.98 33.16 -4.53
CA ASN A 268 -8.61 33.38 -4.99
C ASN A 268 -7.58 32.94 -3.96
N LEU A 269 -6.36 32.68 -4.45
CA LEU A 269 -5.21 32.32 -3.62
C LEU A 269 -4.68 33.56 -2.91
N LEU A 270 -4.55 33.48 -1.58
CA LEU A 270 -4.02 34.57 -0.76
C LEU A 270 -2.63 34.98 -1.25
N ASN A 271 -2.39 36.28 -1.39
CA ASN A 271 -1.13 36.89 -1.84
C ASN A 271 -0.69 36.59 -3.30
N ILE A 272 -1.51 35.88 -4.10
CA ILE A 272 -1.21 35.61 -5.51
C ILE A 272 -2.22 36.34 -6.39
N LYS A 273 -1.90 37.60 -6.73
CA LYS A 273 -2.70 38.46 -7.64
C LYS A 273 -2.60 38.04 -9.12
N SER A 274 -1.69 37.12 -9.46
CA SER A 274 -1.23 36.89 -10.83
C SER A 274 -2.14 36.00 -11.70
N ILE A 275 -1.82 36.03 -13.00
CA ILE A 275 -2.38 35.26 -14.12
C ILE A 275 -2.49 33.76 -13.76
N LEU A 276 -3.51 33.09 -14.32
CA LEU A 276 -3.84 31.68 -14.08
C LEU A 276 -2.62 30.74 -14.13
N ASN A 277 -1.68 30.99 -15.04
CA ASN A 277 -0.46 30.21 -15.19
C ASN A 277 0.45 30.25 -13.95
N TYR A 278 0.61 31.40 -13.30
CA TYR A 278 1.42 31.52 -12.08
C TYR A 278 0.78 30.79 -10.90
N LYS A 279 -0.54 30.82 -10.78
CA LYS A 279 -1.28 30.06 -9.76
C LYS A 279 -1.09 28.55 -9.94
N ILE A 280 -1.09 28.08 -11.18
CA ILE A 280 -0.82 26.67 -11.50
C ILE A 280 0.62 26.32 -11.14
N LEU A 281 1.60 27.12 -11.59
CA LEU A 281 3.02 26.91 -11.33
C LEU A 281 3.33 26.85 -9.83
N TYR A 282 2.75 27.76 -9.04
CA TYR A 282 2.88 27.79 -7.58
C TYR A 282 2.40 26.49 -6.93
N CYS A 283 1.21 26.02 -7.28
CA CYS A 283 0.66 24.77 -6.77
C CYS A 283 1.48 23.55 -7.20
N THR A 284 1.94 23.50 -8.46
CA THR A 284 2.78 22.40 -8.96
C THR A 284 4.13 22.37 -8.27
N TYR A 285 4.77 23.53 -8.09
CA TYR A 285 6.06 23.65 -7.39
C TYR A 285 5.94 23.09 -5.97
N HIS A 286 4.92 23.50 -5.22
CA HIS A 286 4.71 22.97 -3.88
C HIS A 286 4.44 21.46 -3.84
N LEU A 287 3.72 20.89 -4.81
CA LEU A 287 3.61 19.43 -4.88
C LEU A 287 4.93 18.74 -5.21
N TYR A 288 5.79 19.33 -6.04
CA TYR A 288 7.10 18.74 -6.33
C TYR A 288 8.00 18.72 -5.10
N TYR A 289 8.04 19.81 -4.33
CA TYR A 289 8.78 19.85 -3.06
C TYR A 289 8.24 18.84 -2.04
N LEU A 290 6.92 18.74 -1.91
CA LEU A 290 6.31 17.71 -1.07
C LEU A 290 6.70 16.30 -1.55
N ASN A 291 6.79 16.08 -2.86
CA ASN A 291 7.10 14.77 -3.43
C ASN A 291 8.54 14.37 -3.16
N LEU A 292 9.48 15.31 -3.26
CA LEU A 292 10.88 15.08 -2.90
C LEU A 292 11.00 14.62 -1.44
N ILE A 293 10.40 15.37 -0.52
CA ILE A 293 10.46 15.08 0.92
C ILE A 293 9.80 13.72 1.24
N ILE A 294 8.59 13.48 0.75
CA ILE A 294 7.83 12.26 1.03
C ILE A 294 8.51 11.04 0.40
N SER A 295 9.02 11.15 -0.82
CA SER A 295 9.72 10.04 -1.48
C SER A 295 11.02 9.68 -0.76
N PHE A 296 11.74 10.68 -0.23
CA PHE A 296 12.95 10.45 0.56
C PHE A 296 12.61 9.72 1.86
N LEU A 297 11.62 10.21 2.61
CA LEU A 297 11.17 9.58 3.86
C LEU A 297 10.66 8.15 3.64
N LEU A 298 9.89 7.90 2.58
CA LEU A 298 9.43 6.56 2.21
C LEU A 298 10.61 5.62 1.92
N THR A 299 11.60 6.09 1.17
CA THR A 299 12.80 5.30 0.86
C THR A 299 13.57 4.97 2.13
N PHE A 300 13.73 5.95 3.03
CA PHE A 300 14.37 5.73 4.32
C PHE A 300 13.64 4.66 5.15
N LEU A 301 12.31 4.72 5.22
CA LEU A 301 11.50 3.71 5.91
C LEU A 301 11.63 2.31 5.32
N ILE A 302 11.78 2.19 3.99
CA ILE A 302 11.96 0.88 3.35
C ILE A 302 13.30 0.25 3.74
N PHE A 303 14.36 1.06 3.85
CA PHE A 303 15.70 0.57 4.18
C PHE A 303 15.96 0.45 5.68
N LEU A 304 15.20 1.16 6.53
CA LEU A 304 15.38 1.14 7.97
C LEU A 304 15.49 -0.28 8.58
N PRO A 305 14.62 -1.27 8.27
CA PRO A 305 14.69 -2.56 8.92
C PRO A 305 15.91 -3.36 8.44
N PHE A 306 16.41 -3.12 7.22
CA PHE A 306 17.69 -3.68 6.75
C PHE A 306 18.89 -3.07 7.47
N PHE A 307 18.87 -1.76 7.72
CA PHE A 307 19.92 -1.11 8.52
C PHE A 307 19.93 -1.63 9.95
N ILE A 308 18.76 -1.75 10.58
CA ILE A 308 18.62 -2.27 11.94
C ILE A 308 19.11 -3.72 12.02
N GLU A 309 18.72 -4.59 11.08
CA GLU A 309 19.20 -5.98 11.02
C GLU A 309 20.73 -6.05 10.95
N LYS A 310 21.36 -5.21 10.12
CA LYS A 310 22.82 -5.21 9.94
C LYS A 310 23.59 -4.60 11.12
N VAL A 311 23.06 -3.57 11.76
CA VAL A 311 23.74 -2.86 12.86
C VAL A 311 23.56 -3.60 14.19
N LEU A 312 22.34 -4.10 14.45
CA LEU A 312 22.01 -4.78 15.70
C LEU A 312 22.14 -6.31 15.61
N ASN A 313 22.50 -6.86 14.44
CA ASN A 313 22.62 -8.31 14.17
C ASN A 313 21.37 -9.11 14.59
N ILE A 314 20.18 -8.53 14.40
CA ILE A 314 18.90 -9.19 14.71
C ILE A 314 18.45 -9.97 13.47
N TYR A 315 18.56 -11.30 13.52
CA TYR A 315 18.17 -12.14 12.40
C TYR A 315 16.70 -11.93 12.01
N PHE A 316 16.47 -11.81 10.71
CA PHE A 316 15.17 -11.68 10.06
C PHE A 316 14.42 -10.37 10.32
N PHE A 317 15.06 -9.35 10.90
CA PHE A 317 14.39 -8.08 11.17
C PHE A 317 13.91 -7.36 9.89
N SER A 318 14.61 -7.52 8.76
CA SER A 318 14.17 -7.05 7.43
C SER A 318 12.80 -7.58 7.00
N LYS A 319 12.35 -8.74 7.52
CA LYS A 319 11.02 -9.28 7.22
C LYS A 319 9.89 -8.44 7.82
N LEU A 320 10.18 -7.57 8.79
CA LEU A 320 9.23 -6.57 9.28
C LEU A 320 9.19 -5.35 8.35
N ASN A 321 8.76 -5.60 7.12
CA ASN A 321 8.61 -4.56 6.10
C ASN A 321 7.70 -3.44 6.62
N LEU A 322 8.26 -2.24 6.79
CA LEU A 322 7.58 -1.08 7.37
C LEU A 322 6.47 -0.51 6.48
N ILE A 323 6.39 -0.96 5.23
CA ILE A 323 5.27 -0.65 4.33
C ILE A 323 3.96 -1.27 4.86
N TYR A 324 4.01 -2.44 5.50
CA TYR A 324 2.84 -3.05 6.12
C TYR A 324 2.24 -2.13 7.19
N LEU A 325 3.11 -1.55 8.03
CA LEU A 325 2.71 -0.58 9.05
C LEU A 325 2.12 0.69 8.44
N LEU A 326 2.68 1.15 7.32
CA LEU A 326 2.16 2.32 6.61
C LEU A 326 0.76 2.05 6.03
N GLN A 327 0.52 0.87 5.48
CA GLN A 327 -0.82 0.49 4.97
C GLN A 327 -1.84 0.33 6.10
N ILE A 328 -1.43 -0.23 7.24
CA ILE A 328 -2.26 -0.32 8.45
C ILE A 328 -2.61 1.09 8.97
N ALA A 329 -1.63 2.00 9.06
CA ALA A 329 -1.86 3.38 9.46
C ALA A 329 -2.83 4.11 8.51
N ASN A 330 -2.76 3.81 7.19
CA ASN A 330 -3.67 4.38 6.20
C ASN A 330 -5.13 3.92 6.43
N LEU A 331 -5.36 2.67 6.80
CA LEU A 331 -6.68 2.18 7.22
C LEU A 331 -7.19 2.98 8.43
N PHE A 332 -6.39 3.06 9.49
CA PHE A 332 -6.78 3.78 10.70
C PHE A 332 -7.16 5.23 10.39
N LEU A 333 -6.38 5.92 9.56
CA LEU A 333 -6.70 7.29 9.13
C LEU A 333 -7.99 7.38 8.31
N GLU A 334 -8.28 6.42 7.43
CA GLU A 334 -9.55 6.39 6.69
C GLU A 334 -10.74 6.20 7.65
N ILE A 335 -10.61 5.29 8.61
CA ILE A 335 -11.62 5.04 9.64
C ILE A 335 -11.86 6.31 10.47
N PHE A 336 -10.80 6.94 10.98
CA PHE A 336 -10.90 8.19 11.75
C PHE A 336 -11.57 9.31 10.95
N LYS A 337 -11.25 9.46 9.66
CA LYS A 337 -11.89 10.46 8.80
C LYS A 337 -13.39 10.20 8.68
N LYS A 338 -13.80 8.95 8.49
CA LYS A 338 -15.22 8.60 8.36
C LYS A 338 -16.00 8.76 9.67
N ILE A 339 -15.41 8.40 10.81
CA ILE A 339 -15.99 8.67 12.13
C ILE A 339 -16.20 10.18 12.34
N LYS A 340 -15.23 11.01 11.95
CA LYS A 340 -15.35 12.48 12.01
C LYS A 340 -16.47 13.01 11.11
N ILE A 341 -16.61 12.47 9.90
CA ILE A 341 -17.68 12.88 8.97
C ILE A 341 -19.05 12.48 9.53
N ASN A 342 -19.20 11.25 10.01
CA ASN A 342 -20.46 10.75 10.56
C ASN A 342 -20.88 11.50 11.84
N SER A 343 -19.92 11.82 12.73
CA SER A 343 -20.24 12.63 13.90
C SER A 343 -20.62 14.08 13.53
N ALA A 344 -20.03 14.65 12.48
CA ALA A 344 -20.41 15.96 11.96
C ALA A 344 -21.80 15.96 11.29
N THR A 345 -22.16 14.91 10.53
CA THR A 345 -23.50 14.79 9.93
C THR A 345 -24.58 14.54 10.99
N GLN A 346 -24.29 13.75 12.03
CA GLN A 346 -25.17 13.60 13.19
C GLN A 346 -25.38 14.94 13.90
N LYS A 347 -24.31 15.69 14.21
CA LYS A 347 -24.43 17.03 14.83
C LYS A 347 -25.22 18.04 13.98
N LYS A 348 -25.24 17.90 12.64
CA LYS A 348 -26.10 18.72 11.78
C LYS A 348 -27.57 18.29 11.85
N LYS A 349 -27.86 17.00 11.95
CA LYS A 349 -29.24 16.50 12.14
C LYS A 349 -29.84 16.98 13.48
N TYR A 350 -29.07 16.98 14.56
CA TYR A 350 -29.52 17.47 15.87
C TYR A 350 -29.55 19.00 16.05
N LYS A 351 -29.18 19.78 15.03
CA LYS A 351 -29.34 21.24 15.01
C LYS A 351 -30.55 21.71 14.19
N ILE A 352 -31.21 20.78 13.50
CA ILE A 352 -32.36 21.03 12.63
C ILE A 352 -33.67 20.55 13.29
N LEU A 353 -33.55 19.73 14.36
CA LEU A 353 -34.59 19.51 15.36
C LEU A 353 -34.37 20.51 16.50
#